data_AF-A0A1W1UML0-F1
#
_entry.id   AF-A0A1W1UML0-F1
#
_cell.length_a   1.000
_cell.length_b   1.000
_cell.length_c   1.000
_cell.angle_alpha   90.00
_cell.angle_beta   90.00
_cell.angle_gamma   90.00
#
_symmetry.space_group_name_H-M   'P 1'
#
loop_
_entity.id
_entity.type
_entity.pdbx_description
1 polymer ?
#
loop_
_entity_poly.entity_id
_entity_poly.type
_entity_poly.pdbx_seq_one_letter_code
_entity_poly.pdbx_strand_id
1 'polypeptide(L)' 'MPTKYINENAWKKIEELTLSTIIQTKFMLKETEILQVVIEKGLQQLSDDDLLQYVNENKKR' A
#
# COMPACT_ATOMS: atom_id res chain seq x y z
N MET A 1 -1.41 6.20 14.91
CA MET A 1 -1.27 5.06 13.99
C MET A 1 -1.13 5.59 12.58
N PRO A 2 -0.22 5.02 11.75
CA PRO A 2 -0.01 5.43 10.36
C PRO A 2 -1.27 5.38 9.49
N THR A 3 -2.27 4.61 9.92
CA THR A 3 -3.59 4.49 9.30
C THR A 3 -4.35 5.80 9.13
N LYS A 4 -4.11 6.82 9.95
CA LYS A 4 -4.75 8.16 9.79
C LYS A 4 -4.33 8.89 8.51
N TYR A 5 -3.22 8.50 7.90
CA TYR A 5 -2.67 9.14 6.69
C TYR A 5 -2.83 8.26 5.45
N ILE A 6 -3.44 7.07 5.59
CA ILE A 6 -3.73 6.17 4.47
C ILE A 6 -5.21 6.37 4.14
N ASN A 7 -5.51 6.65 2.88
CA ASN A 7 -6.90 6.75 2.42
C ASN A 7 -7.61 5.40 2.60
N GLU A 8 -8.90 5.44 2.98
CA GLU A 8 -9.76 4.25 3.20
C GLU A 8 -9.69 3.23 2.05
N ASN A 9 -9.64 3.71 0.80
CA ASN A 9 -9.54 2.82 -0.36
C ASN A 9 -8.22 2.05 -0.40
N ALA A 10 -7.11 2.68 -0.03
CA ALA A 10 -5.81 2.01 0.04
C ALA A 10 -5.77 1.05 1.23
N TRP A 11 -6.36 1.43 2.36
CA TRP A 11 -6.46 0.57 3.54
C TRP A 11 -7.25 -0.71 3.27
N LYS A 12 -8.42 -0.59 2.62
CA LYS A 12 -9.25 -1.74 2.24
C LYS A 12 -8.51 -2.74 1.35
N LYS A 13 -7.66 -2.26 0.43
CA LYS A 13 -6.81 -3.13 -0.39
C LYS A 13 -5.79 -3.91 0.43
N ILE A 14 -5.23 -3.31 1.48
CA ILE A 14 -4.32 -3.99 2.40
C ILE A 14 -5.07 -5.06 3.20
N GLU A 15 -6.28 -4.78 3.67
CA GLU A 15 -7.13 -5.75 4.37
C GLU A 15 -7.46 -6.96 3.46
N GLU A 16 -7.91 -6.70 2.23
CA GLU A 16 -8.21 -7.75 1.23
C GLU A 16 -6.96 -8.59 0.91
N LEU A 17 -5.81 -7.94 0.71
CA LEU A 17 -4.54 -8.62 0.45
C LEU A 17 -4.13 -9.49 1.65
N THR A 18 -4.33 -8.99 2.88
CA THR A 18 -4.03 -9.74 4.11
C THR A 18 -4.90 -10.98 4.21
N LEU A 19 -6.22 -10.85 4.05
CA LEU A 19 -7.14 -11.99 4.08
C LEU A 19 -6.80 -13.02 3.00
N SER A 20 -6.57 -12.57 1.77
CA SER A 20 -6.21 -13.48 0.67
C SER A 20 -4.91 -14.25 0.94
N THR A 21 -3.92 -13.59 1.53
CA THR A 21 -2.62 -14.19 1.89
C THR A 21 -2.78 -15.21 3.01
N ILE A 22 -3.58 -14.89 4.05
CA ILE A 22 -3.88 -15.83 5.13
C ILE A 22 -4.60 -17.08 4.57
N ILE A 23 -5.56 -16.89 3.68
CA ILE A 23 -6.31 -18.00 3.06
C ILE A 23 -5.37 -18.92 2.26
N GLN A 24 -4.43 -18.35 1.51
CA GLN A 24 -3.50 -19.10 0.65
C GLN A 24 -2.40 -19.79 1.47
N THR A 25 -1.80 -19.09 2.42
CA THR A 25 -0.63 -19.58 3.18
C THR A 25 -1.02 -20.39 4.42
N LYS A 26 -2.28 -20.26 4.88
CA LYS A 26 -2.75 -20.75 6.20
C LYS A 26 -1.97 -20.19 7.38
N PHE A 27 -1.20 -19.12 7.17
CA PHE A 27 -0.42 -18.44 8.18
C PHE A 27 -1.11 -17.13 8.57
N MET A 28 -1.26 -16.90 9.88
CA MET A 28 -1.91 -15.68 10.38
C MET A 28 -0.94 -14.50 10.29
N LEU A 29 -1.36 -13.43 9.62
CA LEU A 29 -0.58 -12.22 9.38
C LEU A 29 -1.38 -11.00 9.83
N LYS A 30 -0.70 -9.96 10.30
CA LYS A 30 -1.30 -8.66 10.62
C LYS A 30 -1.32 -7.77 9.38
N GLU A 31 -2.30 -6.85 9.28
CA GLU A 31 -2.34 -5.90 8.17
C GLU A 31 -1.07 -5.02 8.13
N THR A 32 -0.47 -4.72 9.29
CA THR A 32 0.77 -3.95 9.38
C THR A 32 1.95 -4.63 8.72
N GLU A 33 2.02 -5.97 8.76
CA GLU A 33 3.10 -6.75 8.12
C GLU A 33 2.94 -6.72 6.60
N ILE A 34 1.71 -6.88 6.11
CA ILE A 34 1.40 -6.76 4.68
C ILE A 34 1.64 -5.33 4.19
N LEU A 35 1.23 -4.32 4.96
CA LEU A 35 1.49 -2.92 4.65
C LEU A 35 3.00 -2.66 4.49
N GLN A 36 3.83 -3.18 5.41
CA GLN A 36 5.27 -3.02 5.32
C GLN A 36 5.83 -3.63 4.04
N VAL A 37 5.42 -4.86 3.69
CA VAL A 37 5.84 -5.52 2.45
C VAL A 37 5.43 -4.72 1.22
N VAL A 38 4.22 -4.16 1.20
CA VAL A 38 3.72 -3.33 0.10
C VAL A 38 4.52 -2.05 -0.02
N ILE A 39 4.82 -1.36 1.08
CA ILE A 39 5.64 -0.15 1.08
C ILE A 39 7.05 -0.45 0.56
N GLU A 40 7.70 -1.49 1.07
CA GLU A 40 9.05 -1.88 0.65
C GLU A 40 9.11 -2.20 -0.84
N LYS A 41 8.14 -2.97 -1.36
CA LYS A 41 8.04 -3.24 -2.81
C LYS A 41 7.75 -1.98 -3.63
N GLY A 42 6.89 -1.11 -3.11
CA GLY A 42 6.61 0.18 -3.73
C GLY A 42 7.86 1.04 -3.85
N LEU A 43 8.63 1.18 -2.77
CA LEU A 43 9.88 1.95 -2.75
C LEU A 43 10.96 1.39 -3.69
N GLN A 44 10.94 0.09 -3.99
CA GLN A 44 11.84 -0.53 -4.97
C GLN A 44 11.44 -0.26 -6.42
N GLN A 45 10.15 -0.04 -6.69
CA GLN A 45 9.63 0.14 -8.05
C GLN A 45 9.38 1.60 -8.40
N LEU A 46 9.25 2.46 -7.39
CA LEU A 46 8.97 3.87 -7.55
C LEU A 46 10.14 4.57 -8.24
N SER A 47 9.85 5.19 -9.38
CA SER A 47 10.81 6.02 -10.11
C SER A 47 10.59 7.50 -9.87
N ASP A 48 11.59 8.32 -10.21
CA ASP A 48 11.45 9.77 -10.16
C ASP A 48 10.33 10.27 -11.08
N ASP A 49 10.12 9.62 -12.24
CA ASP A 49 9.04 9.95 -13.17
C ASP A 49 7.65 9.72 -12.56
N ASP A 50 7.47 8.65 -11.78
CA ASP A 50 6.20 8.39 -11.08
C ASP A 50 5.89 9.49 -10.06
N LEU A 51 6.91 9.97 -9.35
CA LEU A 51 6.79 11.07 -8.40
C LEU A 51 6.50 12.40 -9.11
N LEU A 52 7.17 12.67 -10.22
CA LEU A 52 6.92 13.86 -11.04
C LEU A 52 5.49 13.85 -11.62
N GLN A 53 5.03 12.70 -12.10
CA GLN A 53 3.65 12.53 -12.56
C GLN A 53 2.66 12.81 -11.43
N TYR A 54 2.88 12.26 -10.24
CA TYR A 54 2.02 12.52 -9.09
C TYR A 54 1.93 14.03 -8.77
N VAL A 55 3.05 14.74 -8.74
CA VAL A 55 3.06 16.20 -8.51
C VAL A 55 2.30 16.93 -9.61
N ASN A 56 2.46 16.54 -10.88
CA ASN A 56 1.78 17.17 -12.01
C ASN A 56 0.26 16.96 -12.00
N GLU A 57 -0.20 15.77 -11.61
CA GLU A 57 -1.63 15.46 -11.49
C GLU A 57 -2.28 16.21 -10.32
N ASN A 58 -1.55 16.39 -9.22
CA ASN A 58 -2.07 17.07 -8.03
C ASN A 58 -1.96 18.61 -8.12
N LYS A 59 -1.02 19.17 -8.91
CA LYS A 59 -0.94 20.61 -9.19
C LYS A 59 -1.95 21.11 -10.23
N LYS A 60 -2.56 20.21 -11.02
CA LYS A 60 -3.63 20.55 -11.97
C LYS A 60 -5.02 20.65 -11.32
N ARG A 61 -5.15 20.32 -10.03
CA ARG A 61 -6.36 20.43 -9.23
C ARG A 61 -6.44 21.74 -8.46
#